data_AF-A0A2M8Q8L7-F1
#
_entry.id   AF-A0A2M8Q8L7-F1
#
_cell.length_a   1.000
_cell.length_b   1.000
_cell.length_c   1.000
_cell.angle_alpha   90.00
_cell.angle_beta   90.00
_cell.angle_gamma   90.00
#
_symmetry.space_group_name_H-M   'P 1'
#
loop_
_entity.id
_entity.type
_entity.pdbx_description
1 polymer ?
#
loop_
_entity_poly.entity_id
_entity_poly.type
_entity_poly.pdbx_seq_one_letter_code
_entity_poly.pdbx_strand_id
1 'polypeptide(L)'
;ALGVFLLDEQGRVVRRTTLSTPPPSGTLVYPADAATLQDLVHTEPGIFYAGQSPGDGLPVPLTLRHFGPTEQGGFGEAVMLGIFGQTRSGKSILAAQLLAGFAANPHMGILVIDPQGEFGRDRFAAGDHRVDFSIRRLLAGLRRRREVITLTTDDVAMEGAEAFTEFLRRAGFFDSLGFKGANKEREAAERLAGMLAELADSSGRRRPIRDLTAADLPLLVKDLARFADVIYAT
;
A
#
# COMPACT_ATOMS: atom_id res chain seq x y z
N ALA A 1 7.12 18.86 15.03
CA ALA A 1 6.48 20.05 15.63
C ALA A 1 7.35 21.26 15.34
N LEU A 2 6.81 22.27 14.66
CA LEU A 2 7.50 23.55 14.45
C LEU A 2 7.86 24.15 15.82
N GLY A 3 9.15 24.32 16.07
CA GLY A 3 9.68 24.91 17.29
C GLY A 3 9.73 26.44 17.22
N VAL A 4 10.10 27.08 18.33
CA VAL A 4 10.52 28.48 18.33
C VAL A 4 12.01 28.52 18.06
N PHE A 5 12.48 29.46 17.25
CA PHE A 5 13.88 29.61 16.92
C PHE A 5 14.35 31.04 17.16
N LEU A 6 15.56 31.18 17.67
CA LEU A 6 16.25 32.46 17.78
C LEU A 6 17.00 32.71 16.48
N LEU A 7 16.80 33.89 15.87
CA LEU A 7 17.54 34.34 14.70
C LEU A 7 18.59 35.39 15.11
N ASP A 8 19.70 35.48 14.38
CA ASP A 8 20.66 36.58 14.51
C ASP A 8 20.18 37.85 13.79
N GLU A 9 20.97 38.93 13.86
CA GLU A 9 20.64 40.20 13.18
C GLU A 9 20.57 40.08 11.66
N GLN A 10 21.15 39.03 11.09
CA GLN A 10 21.16 38.71 9.67
C GLN A 10 20.03 37.74 9.28
N GLY A 11 19.16 37.35 10.23
CA GLY A 11 18.02 36.46 10.01
C GLY A 11 18.35 34.97 10.01
N ARG A 12 19.55 34.57 10.42
CA ARG A 12 19.99 33.16 10.41
C ARG A 12 19.63 32.46 11.71
N VAL A 13 19.28 31.18 11.61
CA VAL A 13 18.91 30.37 12.78
C VAL A 13 20.12 30.15 13.69
N VAL A 14 20.04 30.66 14.92
CA VAL A 14 21.07 30.51 15.95
C VAL A 14 20.83 29.24 16.77
N ARG A 15 19.61 29.07 17.30
CA ARG A 15 19.21 27.88 18.07
C ARG A 15 17.71 27.75 18.21
N ARG A 16 17.25 26.52 18.47
CA ARG A 16 15.88 26.25 18.94
C ARG A 16 15.70 26.73 20.38
N THR A 17 14.54 27.28 20.68
CA THR A 17 14.13 27.76 22.00
C THR A 17 12.65 27.45 22.23
N THR A 18 12.11 27.88 23.38
CA THR A 18 10.67 27.88 23.67
C THR A 18 10.20 29.32 23.93
N LEU A 19 8.98 29.64 23.51
CA LEU A 19 8.32 30.87 23.97
C LEU A 19 7.79 30.57 25.38
N SER A 20 8.47 31.07 26.41
CA SER A 20 8.00 30.94 27.80
C SER A 20 6.98 32.01 28.19
N THR A 21 6.92 33.08 27.39
CA THR A 21 6.01 34.22 27.58
C THR A 21 5.50 34.63 26.20
N PRO A 22 4.18 34.87 26.02
CA PRO A 22 3.64 35.31 24.73
C PRO A 22 4.27 36.64 24.27
N PRO A 23 4.34 36.90 22.95
CA PRO A 23 4.90 38.14 22.44
C PRO A 23 4.10 39.35 22.94
N PRO A 24 4.74 40.48 23.27
CA PRO A 24 4.05 41.72 23.62
C PRO A 24 3.15 42.22 22.49
N SER A 25 2.12 42.99 22.84
CA SER A 25 1.32 43.74 21.86
C SER A 25 2.20 44.66 21.01
N GLY A 26 1.98 44.65 19.69
CA GLY A 26 2.79 45.43 18.75
C GLY A 26 4.04 44.73 18.23
N THR A 27 4.26 43.45 18.59
CA THR A 27 5.33 42.65 17.97
C THR A 27 5.13 42.58 16.45
N LEU A 28 6.16 42.98 15.70
CA LEU A 28 6.14 42.93 14.24
C LEU A 28 6.15 41.48 13.75
N VAL A 29 5.29 41.18 12.79
CA VAL A 29 5.17 39.86 12.16
C VAL A 29 5.54 40.00 10.70
N TYR A 30 6.45 39.15 10.24
CA TYR A 30 6.94 39.14 8.87
C TYR A 30 6.58 37.81 8.20
N PRO A 31 6.25 37.80 6.89
CA PRO A 31 6.15 36.56 6.13
C PRO A 31 7.48 35.80 6.16
N ALA A 32 7.43 34.49 6.36
CA ALA A 32 8.61 33.65 6.18
C ALA A 32 8.92 33.51 4.70
N ASP A 33 10.20 33.44 4.33
CA ASP A 33 10.63 33.13 2.98
C ASP A 33 11.20 31.69 2.89
N ALA A 34 11.49 31.25 1.67
CA ALA A 34 11.98 29.91 1.42
C ALA A 34 13.35 29.66 2.08
N ALA A 35 14.22 30.67 2.12
CA ALA A 35 15.55 30.56 2.74
C ALA A 35 15.43 30.35 4.26
N THR A 36 14.58 31.14 4.92
CA THR A 36 14.30 31.04 6.35
C THR A 36 13.69 29.69 6.69
N LEU A 37 12.69 29.22 5.93
CA LEU A 37 12.10 27.90 6.13
C LEU A 37 13.13 26.78 5.94
N GLN A 38 14.01 26.93 4.97
CA GLN A 38 15.04 25.95 4.68
C GLN A 38 16.08 25.86 5.80
N ASP A 39 16.52 26.99 6.36
CA ASP A 39 17.42 27.06 7.51
C ASP A 39 16.79 26.44 8.78
N LEU A 40 15.48 26.65 9.00
CA LEU A 40 14.76 26.08 10.14
C LEU A 40 14.69 24.55 10.09
N VAL A 41 14.60 23.99 8.88
CA VAL A 41 14.21 22.60 8.65
C VAL A 41 15.41 21.68 8.43
N HIS A 42 16.48 22.16 7.77
CA HIS A 42 17.68 21.36 7.47
C HIS A 42 18.40 20.80 8.69
N THR A 43 18.14 21.36 9.87
CA THR A 43 18.74 20.92 11.13
C THR A 43 18.13 19.63 11.69
N GLU A 44 16.96 19.21 11.19
CA GLU A 44 16.23 18.07 11.71
C GLU A 44 16.31 16.86 10.77
N PRO A 45 16.60 15.65 11.29
CA PRO A 45 16.54 14.45 10.46
C PRO A 45 15.09 14.06 10.15
N GLY A 46 14.90 13.40 9.00
CA GLY A 46 13.60 12.89 8.56
C GLY A 46 12.67 13.95 7.98
N ILE A 47 13.20 15.00 7.34
CA ILE A 47 12.39 15.98 6.64
C ILE A 47 12.03 15.49 5.24
N PHE A 48 10.76 15.62 4.90
CA PHE A 48 10.20 15.38 3.59
C PHE A 48 9.36 16.57 3.14
N TYR A 49 9.53 17.03 1.92
CA TYR A 49 8.75 18.15 1.38
C TYR A 49 7.56 17.62 0.58
N ALA A 50 6.34 17.85 1.08
CA ALA A 50 5.11 17.31 0.48
C ALA A 50 4.57 18.12 -0.70
N GLY A 51 5.26 19.21 -1.07
CA GLY A 51 4.85 20.09 -2.15
C GLY A 51 5.11 21.54 -1.78
N GLN A 52 4.28 22.43 -2.31
CA GLN A 52 4.35 23.86 -2.04
C GLN A 52 3.04 24.40 -1.48
N SER A 53 3.12 25.41 -0.62
CA SER A 53 1.97 26.07 -0.03
C SER A 53 1.22 26.89 -1.10
N PRO A 54 -0.12 26.85 -1.07
CA PRO A 54 -0.93 27.68 -1.94
C PRO A 54 -0.69 29.17 -1.66
N GLY A 55 -0.47 29.96 -2.72
CA GLY A 55 -0.38 31.42 -2.67
C GLY A 55 1.04 31.97 -2.69
N ASP A 56 1.93 31.44 -1.84
CA ASP A 56 3.32 31.91 -1.71
C ASP A 56 4.36 30.95 -2.34
N GLY A 57 3.96 29.72 -2.67
CA GLY A 57 4.85 28.74 -3.31
C GLY A 57 5.98 28.25 -2.40
N LEU A 58 5.86 28.42 -1.08
CA LEU A 58 6.89 27.96 -0.17
C LEU A 58 6.87 26.43 -0.05
N PRO A 59 8.03 25.76 0.02
CA PRO A 59 8.05 24.32 0.21
C PRO A 59 7.42 23.96 1.56
N VAL A 60 6.60 22.91 1.60
CA VAL A 60 5.92 22.44 2.82
C VAL A 60 6.71 21.29 3.45
N PRO A 61 7.53 21.54 4.48
CA PRO A 61 8.29 20.51 5.16
C PRO A 61 7.38 19.71 6.10
N LEU A 62 7.53 18.39 6.07
CA LEU A 62 6.94 17.45 7.01
C LEU A 62 8.03 16.65 7.69
N THR A 63 7.89 16.46 8.99
CA THR A 63 8.75 15.54 9.75
C THR A 63 8.21 14.12 9.59
N LEU A 64 8.81 13.37 8.68
CA LEU A 64 8.53 11.98 8.33
C LEU A 64 9.65 11.08 8.85
N ARG A 65 9.58 10.74 10.14
CA ARG A 65 10.55 9.86 10.80
C ARG A 65 10.07 8.42 10.83
N HIS A 66 10.98 7.47 10.62
CA HIS A 66 10.69 6.04 10.75
C HIS A 66 10.65 5.60 12.23
N PHE A 67 10.28 4.36 12.51
CA PHE A 67 10.17 3.86 13.90
C PHE A 67 11.51 3.45 14.56
N GLY A 68 12.61 3.41 13.80
CA GLY A 68 13.96 3.14 14.33
C GLY A 68 14.52 4.26 15.25
N PRO A 69 15.80 4.16 15.66
CA PRO A 69 16.42 5.10 16.61
C PRO A 69 16.42 6.56 16.16
N THR A 70 16.32 7.50 17.11
CA THR A 70 16.31 8.94 16.83
C THR A 70 17.60 9.44 16.18
N GLU A 71 18.74 8.87 16.58
CA GLU A 71 20.08 9.08 15.99
C GLU A 71 20.09 8.86 14.47
N GLN A 72 19.23 7.96 13.98
CA GLN A 72 19.14 7.55 12.58
C GLN A 72 17.99 8.25 11.84
N GLY A 73 17.32 9.22 12.49
CA GLY A 73 16.18 9.93 11.93
C GLY A 73 14.83 9.29 12.20
N GLY A 74 14.73 8.43 13.21
CA GLY A 74 13.48 7.85 13.66
C GLY A 74 12.82 8.53 14.87
N PHE A 75 11.66 8.02 15.28
CA PHE A 75 11.00 8.39 16.53
C PHE A 75 11.44 7.53 17.73
N GLY A 76 12.11 6.40 17.50
CA GLY A 76 12.41 5.40 18.54
C GLY A 76 11.22 4.49 18.86
N GLU A 77 10.04 4.79 18.33
CA GLU A 77 8.81 4.03 18.49
C GLU A 77 7.93 4.11 17.24
N ALA A 78 6.92 3.25 17.17
CA ALA A 78 5.92 3.30 16.10
C ALA A 78 4.88 4.38 16.41
N VAL A 79 4.75 5.35 15.51
CA VAL A 79 3.74 6.41 15.58
C VAL A 79 2.71 6.20 14.48
N MET A 80 1.42 6.19 14.84
CA MET A 80 0.33 6.08 13.87
C MET A 80 -0.03 7.44 13.28
N LEU A 81 -0.34 7.47 11.99
CA LEU A 81 -0.79 8.65 11.27
C LEU A 81 -2.17 8.41 10.66
N GLY A 82 -3.06 9.40 10.79
CA GLY A 82 -4.35 9.43 10.10
C GLY A 82 -4.44 10.62 9.13
N ILE A 83 -5.02 10.39 7.95
CA ILE A 83 -5.27 11.42 6.93
C ILE A 83 -6.77 11.56 6.74
N PHE A 84 -7.29 12.76 7.02
CA PHE A 84 -8.72 13.05 7.01
C PHE A 84 -9.01 14.26 6.10
N GLY A 85 -10.24 14.33 5.60
CA GLY A 85 -10.66 15.39 4.67
C GLY A 85 -11.87 15.00 3.83
N GLN A 86 -12.49 15.98 3.19
CA GLN A 86 -13.66 15.78 2.33
C GLN A 86 -13.33 14.90 1.10
N THR A 87 -14.34 14.30 0.48
CA THR A 87 -14.15 13.57 -0.78
C THR A 87 -13.51 14.46 -1.83
N ARG A 88 -12.56 13.91 -2.60
CA ARG A 88 -11.77 14.64 -3.61
C ARG A 88 -10.87 15.77 -3.06
N SER A 89 -10.60 15.82 -1.75
CA SER A 89 -9.66 16.80 -1.17
C SER A 89 -8.16 16.46 -1.35
N GLY A 90 -7.83 15.43 -2.14
CA GLY A 90 -6.44 14.99 -2.35
C GLY A 90 -5.85 14.05 -1.29
N LYS A 91 -6.67 13.43 -0.43
CA LYS A 91 -6.18 12.51 0.62
C LYS A 91 -5.28 11.39 0.11
N SER A 92 -5.69 10.69 -0.94
CA SER A 92 -4.93 9.57 -1.50
C SER A 92 -3.60 10.03 -2.11
N ILE A 93 -3.58 11.24 -2.69
CA ILE A 93 -2.36 11.87 -3.20
C ILE A 93 -1.40 12.20 -2.05
N LEU A 94 -1.90 12.84 -0.98
CA LEU A 94 -1.10 13.10 0.21
C LEU A 94 -0.57 11.79 0.82
N ALA A 95 -1.41 10.76 0.93
CA ALA A 95 -0.99 9.45 1.41
C ALA A 95 0.15 8.88 0.54
N ALA A 96 0.02 8.93 -0.79
CA ALA A 96 1.06 8.47 -1.72
C ALA A 96 2.37 9.27 -1.58
N GLN A 97 2.31 10.59 -1.39
CA GLN A 97 3.48 11.42 -1.13
C GLN A 97 4.18 11.03 0.18
N LEU A 98 3.41 10.85 1.25
CA LEU A 98 3.96 10.42 2.54
C LEU A 98 4.58 9.03 2.46
N LEU A 99 3.94 8.09 1.77
CA LEU A 99 4.48 6.76 1.51
C LEU A 99 5.78 6.82 0.72
N ALA A 100 5.90 7.71 -0.28
CA ALA A 100 7.15 7.92 -1.00
C ALA A 100 8.25 8.50 -0.10
N GLY A 101 7.92 9.45 0.78
CA GLY A 101 8.84 9.99 1.77
C GLY A 101 9.34 8.91 2.74
N PHE A 102 8.43 8.07 3.21
CA PHE A 102 8.73 6.89 4.00
C PHE A 102 9.60 5.88 3.23
N ALA A 103 9.31 5.62 1.96
CA ALA A 103 10.07 4.70 1.11
C ALA A 103 11.50 5.17 0.82
N ALA A 104 11.82 6.45 1.04
CA ALA A 104 13.18 6.96 0.97
C ALA A 104 14.10 6.34 2.05
N ASN A 105 13.52 5.79 3.12
CA ASN A 105 14.26 5.10 4.17
C ASN A 105 14.63 3.67 3.73
N PRO A 106 15.93 3.32 3.61
CA PRO A 106 16.34 2.06 3.00
C PRO A 106 15.91 0.81 3.80
N HIS A 107 15.84 0.94 5.12
CA HIS A 107 15.55 -0.18 6.04
C HIS A 107 14.07 -0.42 6.31
N MET A 108 13.16 0.30 5.64
CA MET A 108 11.73 0.21 5.91
C MET A 108 10.99 -0.57 4.84
N GLY A 109 10.17 -1.55 5.24
CA GLY A 109 9.19 -2.19 4.36
C GLY A 109 7.86 -1.44 4.39
N ILE A 110 7.14 -1.41 3.27
CA ILE A 110 5.84 -0.76 3.15
C ILE A 110 4.86 -1.73 2.51
N LEU A 111 3.74 -1.99 3.20
CA LEU A 111 2.61 -2.75 2.68
C LEU A 111 1.42 -1.79 2.54
N VAL A 112 0.82 -1.78 1.35
CA VAL A 112 -0.38 -0.99 1.08
C VAL A 112 -1.54 -1.94 0.80
N ILE A 113 -2.59 -1.85 1.61
CA ILE A 113 -3.86 -2.55 1.36
C ILE A 113 -4.77 -1.57 0.62
N ASP A 114 -5.04 -1.86 -0.65
CA ASP A 114 -5.66 -0.92 -1.58
C ASP A 114 -6.99 -1.46 -2.14
N PRO A 115 -8.09 -1.38 -1.36
CA PRO A 115 -9.38 -1.90 -1.81
C PRO A 115 -9.97 -1.11 -3.00
N GLN A 116 -9.56 0.14 -3.21
CA GLN A 116 -10.05 0.98 -4.31
C GLN A 116 -9.18 0.84 -5.57
N GLY A 117 -8.00 0.23 -5.46
CA GLY A 117 -7.06 0.06 -6.55
C GLY A 117 -6.37 1.36 -6.99
N GLU A 118 -6.42 2.44 -6.21
CA GLU A 118 -5.83 3.73 -6.55
C GLU A 118 -4.29 3.65 -6.62
N PHE A 119 -3.67 2.95 -5.66
CA PHE A 119 -2.24 2.78 -5.54
C PHE A 119 -1.72 1.70 -6.50
N GLY A 120 -2.34 0.52 -6.48
CA GLY A 120 -1.91 -0.63 -7.28
C GLY A 120 -1.98 -0.36 -8.78
N ARG A 121 -3.06 0.28 -9.24
CA ARG A 121 -3.27 0.63 -10.65
C ARG A 121 -2.72 2.00 -11.03
N ASP A 122 -2.16 2.74 -10.07
CA ASP A 122 -1.69 4.13 -10.25
C ASP A 122 -2.77 5.04 -10.85
N ARG A 123 -3.99 4.94 -10.31
CA ARG A 123 -5.20 5.65 -10.77
C ARG A 123 -5.68 6.66 -9.74
N PHE A 124 -4.79 7.57 -9.37
CA PHE A 124 -5.13 8.67 -8.49
C PHE A 124 -5.99 9.70 -9.22
N ALA A 125 -6.94 10.30 -8.48
CA ALA A 125 -7.84 11.34 -9.02
C ALA A 125 -8.58 10.92 -10.30
N ALA A 126 -8.97 9.65 -10.42
CA ALA A 126 -9.66 9.12 -11.59
C ALA A 126 -10.88 9.99 -11.96
N GLY A 127 -10.84 10.58 -13.16
CA GLY A 127 -11.88 11.48 -13.67
C GLY A 127 -11.59 12.99 -13.54
N ASP A 128 -10.46 13.39 -12.94
CA ASP A 128 -9.98 14.77 -12.93
C ASP A 128 -8.71 14.92 -13.77
N HIS A 129 -8.86 15.29 -15.04
CA HIS A 129 -7.75 15.47 -15.99
C HIS A 129 -6.81 16.62 -15.63
N ARG A 130 -7.12 17.43 -14.61
CA ARG A 130 -6.26 18.54 -14.16
C ARG A 130 -5.14 18.07 -13.23
N VAL A 131 -5.21 16.84 -12.73
CA VAL A 131 -4.25 16.30 -11.76
C VAL A 131 -3.46 15.17 -12.43
N ASP A 132 -2.25 15.50 -12.89
CA ASP A 132 -1.27 14.50 -13.33
C ASP A 132 -0.44 14.04 -12.13
N PHE A 133 -0.82 12.90 -11.54
CA PHE A 133 -0.12 12.30 -10.40
C PHE A 133 0.14 10.81 -10.64
N SER A 134 1.36 10.37 -10.31
CA SER A 134 1.73 8.95 -10.35
C SER A 134 2.64 8.62 -9.18
N ILE A 135 2.22 7.65 -8.37
CA ILE A 135 3.05 7.15 -7.27
C ILE A 135 4.26 6.40 -7.81
N ARG A 136 4.13 5.72 -8.96
CA ARG A 136 5.24 5.01 -9.61
C ARG A 136 6.35 5.98 -10.01
N ARG A 137 5.98 7.13 -10.58
CA ARG A 137 6.93 8.21 -10.93
C ARG A 137 7.57 8.82 -9.68
N LEU A 138 6.83 9.02 -8.59
CA LEU A 138 7.41 9.48 -7.32
C LEU A 138 8.44 8.49 -6.77
N LEU A 139 8.11 7.20 -6.71
CA LEU A 139 9.00 6.16 -6.21
C LEU A 139 10.24 5.98 -7.11
N ALA A 140 10.09 6.11 -8.43
CA ALA A 140 11.19 6.07 -9.38
C ALA A 140 12.16 7.27 -9.22
N GLY A 141 11.67 8.41 -8.74
CA GLY A 141 12.46 9.60 -8.46
C GLY A 141 13.27 9.54 -7.16
N LEU A 142 13.08 8.50 -6.33
CA LEU A 142 13.86 8.33 -5.10
C LEU A 142 15.33 8.02 -5.42
N ARG A 143 16.25 8.60 -4.62
CA ARG A 143 17.70 8.36 -4.76
C ARG A 143 18.07 6.88 -4.71
N ARG A 144 17.34 6.11 -3.91
CA ARG A 144 17.47 4.66 -3.83
C ARG A 144 16.26 4.04 -4.53
N ARG A 145 16.53 3.24 -5.56
CA ARG A 145 15.47 2.46 -6.21
C ARG A 145 14.84 1.51 -5.21
N ARG A 146 13.52 1.44 -5.26
CA ARG A 146 12.71 0.55 -4.44
C ARG A 146 12.11 -0.51 -5.34
N GLU A 147 12.15 -1.76 -4.89
CA GLU A 147 11.36 -2.81 -5.52
C GLU A 147 9.89 -2.56 -5.18
N VAL A 148 9.03 -2.58 -6.19
CA VAL A 148 7.59 -2.37 -6.05
C VAL A 148 6.90 -3.58 -6.65
N ILE A 149 6.29 -4.38 -5.78
CA ILE A 149 5.51 -5.56 -6.16
C ILE A 149 4.04 -5.17 -6.03
N THR A 150 3.26 -5.39 -7.09
CA THR A 150 1.81 -5.21 -7.06
C THR A 150 1.18 -6.59 -7.18
N LEU A 151 0.43 -6.99 -6.15
CA LEU A 151 -0.35 -8.22 -6.14
C LEU A 151 -1.82 -7.83 -6.18
N THR A 152 -2.58 -8.49 -7.05
CA THR A 152 -4.04 -8.40 -7.09
C THR A 152 -4.66 -9.46 -6.19
N THR A 153 -5.94 -9.30 -5.88
CA THR A 153 -6.67 -10.35 -5.16
C THR A 153 -6.67 -11.66 -5.93
N ASP A 154 -6.65 -11.64 -7.27
CA ASP A 154 -6.59 -12.87 -8.08
C ASP A 154 -5.25 -13.59 -7.91
N ASP A 155 -4.14 -12.84 -7.77
CA ASP A 155 -2.82 -13.41 -7.50
C ASP A 155 -2.72 -14.10 -6.13
N VAL A 156 -3.51 -13.60 -5.15
CA VAL A 156 -3.50 -14.07 -3.75
C VAL A 156 -4.59 -15.12 -3.48
N ALA A 157 -5.80 -14.93 -4.01
CA ALA A 157 -6.96 -15.80 -3.78
C ALA A 157 -6.83 -17.16 -4.48
N MET A 158 -6.04 -17.23 -5.55
CA MET A 158 -5.77 -18.45 -6.30
C MET A 158 -4.59 -19.27 -5.75
N GLU A 159 -4.15 -19.03 -4.51
CA GLU A 159 -3.10 -19.85 -3.88
C GLU A 159 -3.66 -21.05 -3.08
N GLY A 160 -4.88 -20.92 -2.56
CA GLY A 160 -5.48 -21.91 -1.66
C GLY A 160 -6.50 -22.82 -2.35
N ALA A 161 -6.37 -24.14 -2.15
CA ALA A 161 -7.30 -25.13 -2.68
C ALA A 161 -8.72 -24.89 -2.18
N GLU A 162 -8.86 -24.55 -0.90
CA GLU A 162 -10.15 -24.23 -0.28
C GLU A 162 -10.82 -23.01 -0.93
N ALA A 163 -10.07 -21.91 -1.09
CA ALA A 163 -10.58 -20.67 -1.70
C ALA A 163 -11.03 -20.89 -3.15
N PHE A 164 -10.26 -21.65 -3.93
CA PHE A 164 -10.60 -22.01 -5.30
C PHE A 164 -11.85 -22.90 -5.37
N THR A 165 -11.98 -23.90 -4.50
CA THR A 165 -13.16 -24.77 -4.49
C THR A 165 -14.44 -24.06 -4.03
N GLU A 166 -14.34 -23.10 -3.10
CA GLU A 166 -15.47 -22.27 -2.72
C GLU A 166 -15.89 -21.32 -3.86
N PHE A 167 -14.93 -20.79 -4.62
CA PHE A 167 -15.23 -20.04 -5.84
C PHE A 167 -15.99 -20.91 -6.86
N LEU A 168 -15.53 -22.13 -7.14
CA LEU A 168 -16.20 -23.06 -8.05
C LEU A 168 -17.62 -23.40 -7.58
N ARG A 169 -17.82 -23.60 -6.27
CA ARG A 169 -19.13 -23.84 -5.69
C ARG A 169 -20.09 -22.67 -5.92
N ARG A 170 -19.63 -21.43 -5.69
CA ARG A 170 -20.43 -20.22 -5.96
C ARG A 170 -20.71 -20.00 -7.45
N ALA A 171 -19.81 -20.45 -8.32
CA ALA A 171 -19.98 -20.40 -9.77
C ALA A 171 -20.96 -21.45 -10.32
N GLY A 172 -21.51 -22.34 -9.49
CA GLY A 172 -22.43 -23.40 -9.92
C GLY A 172 -21.73 -24.59 -10.60
N PHE A 173 -20.40 -24.71 -10.48
CA PHE A 173 -19.62 -25.77 -11.13
C PHE A 173 -20.08 -27.18 -10.70
N PHE A 174 -20.20 -27.43 -9.40
CA PHE A 174 -20.60 -28.75 -8.89
C PHE A 174 -22.05 -29.10 -9.25
N ASP A 175 -22.97 -28.13 -9.22
CA ASP A 175 -24.35 -28.33 -9.68
C ASP A 175 -24.40 -28.74 -11.16
N SER A 176 -23.60 -28.08 -12.02
CA SER A 176 -23.48 -28.44 -13.44
C SER A 176 -22.88 -29.83 -13.69
N LEU A 177 -22.08 -30.35 -12.76
CA LEU A 177 -21.57 -31.73 -12.77
C LEU A 177 -22.58 -32.75 -12.20
N GLY A 178 -23.74 -32.30 -11.72
CA GLY A 178 -24.81 -33.15 -11.19
C GLY A 178 -24.78 -33.37 -9.68
N PHE A 179 -23.91 -32.67 -8.94
CA PHE A 179 -23.92 -32.71 -7.47
C PHE A 179 -25.09 -31.89 -6.92
N LYS A 180 -26.20 -32.56 -6.65
CA LYS A 180 -27.41 -31.90 -6.12
C LYS A 180 -27.36 -31.75 -4.60
N GLY A 181 -27.45 -30.51 -4.13
CA GLY A 181 -27.66 -30.16 -2.73
C GLY A 181 -26.36 -29.83 -1.97
N ALA A 182 -26.48 -28.92 -1.01
CA ALA A 182 -25.35 -28.27 -0.34
C ALA A 182 -24.35 -29.25 0.31
N ASN A 183 -24.82 -30.37 0.87
CA ASN A 183 -23.93 -31.36 1.49
C ASN A 183 -23.03 -32.07 0.45
N LYS A 184 -23.61 -32.49 -0.68
CA LYS A 184 -22.86 -33.17 -1.75
C LYS A 184 -21.90 -32.21 -2.47
N GLU A 185 -22.31 -30.96 -2.67
CA GLU A 185 -21.42 -29.92 -3.18
C GLU A 185 -20.23 -29.67 -2.26
N ARG A 186 -20.46 -29.63 -0.94
CA ARG A 186 -19.39 -29.43 0.05
C ARG A 186 -18.42 -30.60 0.06
N GLU A 187 -18.91 -31.84 0.04
CA GLU A 187 -18.06 -33.03 -0.04
C GLU A 187 -17.24 -33.07 -1.35
N ALA A 188 -17.85 -32.70 -2.48
CA ALA A 188 -17.15 -32.59 -3.76
C ALA A 188 -16.07 -31.49 -3.74
N ALA A 189 -16.36 -30.34 -3.11
CA ALA A 189 -15.41 -29.25 -2.93
C ALA A 189 -14.22 -29.67 -2.04
N GLU A 190 -14.47 -30.32 -0.90
CA GLU A 190 -13.42 -30.82 0.00
C GLU A 190 -12.52 -31.84 -0.71
N ARG A 191 -13.12 -32.75 -1.48
CA ARG A 191 -12.36 -33.74 -2.27
C ARG A 191 -11.50 -33.07 -3.34
N LEU A 192 -12.07 -32.13 -4.10
CA LEU A 192 -11.31 -31.39 -5.11
C LEU A 192 -10.17 -30.60 -4.46
N ALA A 193 -10.39 -30.01 -3.28
CA ALA A 193 -9.35 -29.29 -2.56
C ALA A 193 -8.18 -30.21 -2.16
N GLY A 194 -8.49 -31.44 -1.71
CA GLY A 194 -7.48 -32.47 -1.43
C GLY A 194 -6.65 -32.83 -2.67
N MET A 195 -7.31 -33.09 -3.80
CA MET A 195 -6.61 -33.39 -5.07
C MET A 195 -5.69 -32.25 -5.51
N LEU A 196 -6.18 -31.01 -5.42
CA LEU A 196 -5.39 -29.82 -5.76
C LEU A 196 -4.20 -29.62 -4.82
N ALA A 197 -4.29 -30.08 -3.56
CA ALA A 197 -3.17 -30.04 -2.63
C ALA A 197 -2.07 -31.06 -2.95
N GLU A 198 -2.44 -32.19 -3.56
CA GLU A 198 -1.53 -33.27 -3.95
C GLU A 198 -0.90 -33.08 -5.34
N LEU A 199 -1.33 -32.08 -6.11
CA LEU A 199 -0.72 -31.76 -7.40
C LEU A 199 0.75 -31.38 -7.21
N ALA A 200 1.64 -32.18 -7.78
CA ALA A 200 3.07 -31.96 -7.79
C ALA A 200 3.60 -31.80 -9.22
N ASP A 201 4.70 -31.06 -9.37
CA ASP A 201 5.43 -30.93 -10.63
C ASP A 201 6.34 -32.14 -10.86
N SER A 202 7.04 -32.15 -12.00
CA SER A 202 7.99 -33.21 -12.36
C SER A 202 9.14 -33.39 -11.35
N SER A 203 9.36 -32.41 -10.45
CA SER A 203 10.37 -32.45 -9.39
C SER A 203 9.80 -32.86 -8.03
N GLY A 204 8.50 -33.20 -7.95
CA GLY A 204 7.81 -33.57 -6.72
C GLY A 204 7.45 -32.38 -5.82
N ARG A 205 7.57 -31.14 -6.31
CA ARG A 205 7.15 -29.95 -5.56
C ARG A 205 5.68 -29.65 -5.82
N ARG A 206 4.96 -29.20 -4.80
CA ARG A 206 3.56 -28.82 -4.93
C ARG A 206 3.39 -27.74 -6.01
N ARG A 207 2.49 -27.99 -6.96
CA ARG A 207 2.08 -27.02 -7.99
C ARG A 207 1.05 -26.05 -7.39
N PRO A 208 1.24 -24.74 -7.53
CA PRO A 208 0.21 -23.79 -7.15
C PRO A 208 -0.99 -23.89 -8.10
N ILE A 209 -2.19 -23.55 -7.62
CA ILE A 209 -3.44 -23.63 -8.41
C ILE A 209 -3.40 -22.71 -9.63
N ARG A 210 -2.65 -21.61 -9.56
CA ARG A 210 -2.40 -20.72 -10.70
C ARG A 210 -1.73 -21.42 -11.90
N ASP A 211 -1.05 -22.54 -11.66
CA ASP A 211 -0.36 -23.33 -12.69
C ASP A 211 -1.23 -24.47 -13.25
N LEU A 212 -2.52 -24.52 -12.88
CA LEU A 212 -3.47 -25.44 -13.50
C LEU A 212 -3.64 -25.12 -14.98
N THR A 213 -3.58 -26.15 -15.81
CA THR A 213 -3.73 -26.08 -17.25
C THR A 213 -5.01 -26.78 -17.70
N ALA A 214 -5.42 -26.55 -18.95
CA ALA A 214 -6.53 -27.28 -19.56
C ALA A 214 -6.31 -28.81 -19.57
N ALA A 215 -5.07 -29.29 -19.50
CA ALA A 215 -4.76 -30.70 -19.45
C ALA A 215 -5.00 -31.33 -18.06
N ASP A 216 -5.02 -30.53 -17.00
CA ASP A 216 -5.29 -30.99 -15.64
C ASP A 216 -6.80 -31.19 -15.39
N LEU A 217 -7.64 -30.45 -16.11
CA LEU A 217 -9.11 -30.44 -15.99
C LEU A 217 -9.77 -31.82 -16.20
N PRO A 218 -9.45 -32.61 -17.26
CA PRO A 218 -10.04 -33.93 -17.46
C PRO A 218 -9.79 -34.91 -16.30
N LEU A 219 -8.61 -34.84 -15.68
CA LEU A 219 -8.27 -35.70 -14.53
C LEU A 219 -9.09 -35.33 -13.30
N LEU A 220 -9.19 -34.02 -13.00
CA LEU A 220 -9.96 -33.50 -11.88
C LEU A 220 -11.46 -33.79 -12.05
N VAL A 221 -12.00 -33.57 -13.25
CA VAL A 221 -13.41 -33.83 -13.57
C VAL A 221 -13.72 -35.33 -13.55
N LYS A 222 -12.83 -36.18 -14.05
CA LYS A 222 -13.01 -37.64 -14.04
C LYS A 222 -13.10 -38.21 -12.62
N ASP A 223 -12.28 -37.72 -11.70
CA ASP A 223 -12.34 -38.18 -10.30
C ASP A 223 -13.62 -37.69 -9.60
N LEU A 224 -13.99 -36.43 -9.83
CA LEU A 224 -15.27 -35.90 -9.34
C LEU A 224 -16.47 -36.65 -9.91
N ALA A 225 -16.47 -36.98 -11.20
CA ALA A 225 -17.55 -37.74 -11.83
C ALA A 225 -17.68 -39.17 -11.27
N ARG A 226 -16.54 -39.84 -10.99
CA ARG A 226 -16.54 -41.12 -10.27
C ARG A 226 -17.11 -41.00 -8.87
N PHE A 227 -16.79 -39.92 -8.16
CA PHE A 227 -17.34 -39.67 -6.83
C PHE A 227 -18.85 -39.39 -6.86
N ALA A 228 -19.34 -38.73 -7.91
CA ALA A 228 -20.76 -38.46 -8.11
C ALA A 228 -21.58 -39.69 -8.55
N ASP A 229 -20.92 -40.81 -8.84
CA ASP A 229 -21.52 -42.00 -9.49
C ASP A 229 -22.16 -41.65 -10.86
N VAL A 230 -21.64 -40.61 -11.52
CA VAL A 230 -22.12 -40.12 -12.82
C VAL A 230 -21.29 -40.79 -13.91
N ILE A 231 -21.86 -41.82 -14.52
CA ILE A 231 -21.22 -42.68 -15.54
C ILE A 231 -20.97 -41.96 -16.88
N TYR A 232 -21.49 -40.73 -17.08
CA TYR A 232 -21.50 -40.05 -18.38
C TYR A 232 -20.37 -39.02 -18.63
N ALA A 233 -19.31 -38.99 -17.82
CA ALA A 233 -18.16 -38.12 -18.06
C ALA A 233 -16.97 -38.90 -18.66
N THR A 234 -17.08 -39.22 -19.96
CA THR A 234 -15.93 -39.59 -20.82
C THR A 234 -15.80 -38.57 -21.93
#